data_AF-A0A350I683-F1
#
_entry.id   AF-A0A350I683-F1
#
_cell.length_a   1.000
_cell.length_b   1.000
_cell.length_c   1.000
_cell.angle_alpha   90.00
_cell.angle_beta   90.00
_cell.angle_gamma   90.00
#
_symmetry.space_group_name_H-M   'P 1'
#
loop_
_entity.id
_entity.type
_entity.pdbx_description
1 polymer ?
#
loop_
_entity_poly.entity_id
_entity_poly.type
_entity_poly.pdbx_seq_one_letter_code
_entity_poly.pdbx_strand_id
1 'polypeptide(L)'
;MKTKISKADIFTILNLRTQWEAIVYQKNYSMPSCDSDVRSLENFVKDGHKSNRFKEGFSEAMSLAKKILESYENEKTNLSSLHRKALETL
;
A
#
# COMPACT_ATOMS: atom_id res chain seq x y z
N MET A 1 24.24 -7.20 4.73
CA MET A 1 23.90 -6.05 5.57
C MET A 1 22.38 -5.97 5.65
N LYS A 2 21.77 -6.32 6.78
CA LYS A 2 20.30 -6.19 6.96
C LYS A 2 20.06 -4.81 7.57
N THR A 3 19.71 -3.84 6.75
CA THR A 3 19.35 -2.48 7.19
C THR A 3 18.13 -2.59 8.10
N LYS A 4 18.24 -2.13 9.35
CA LYS A 4 17.08 -1.92 10.21
C LYS A 4 16.22 -0.85 9.55
N ILE A 5 15.07 -1.24 9.03
CA ILE A 5 14.09 -0.30 8.47
C ILE A 5 13.60 0.55 9.64
N SER A 6 13.94 1.84 9.66
CA SER A 6 13.39 2.77 10.63
C SER A 6 11.90 2.90 10.40
N LYS A 7 11.10 2.79 11.46
CA LYS A 7 9.65 2.96 11.40
C LYS A 7 9.32 4.29 10.70
N ALA A 8 8.49 4.24 9.66
CA ALA A 8 8.02 5.44 8.98
C ALA A 8 7.10 6.23 9.93
N ASP A 9 7.30 7.54 9.99
CA ASP A 9 6.44 8.44 10.75
C ASP A 9 5.03 8.51 10.15
N ILE A 10 4.00 8.72 10.97
CA ILE A 10 2.60 8.72 10.53
C ILE A 10 2.35 9.79 9.47
N PHE A 11 2.97 10.97 9.59
CA PHE A 11 2.87 12.02 8.57
C PHE A 11 3.53 11.60 7.26
N THR A 12 4.59 10.80 7.31
CA THR A 12 5.22 10.24 6.11
C THR A 12 4.25 9.31 5.39
N ILE A 13 3.58 8.42 6.12
CA ILE A 13 2.61 7.49 5.54
C ILE A 13 1.40 8.21 4.96
N LEU A 14 0.87 9.21 5.66
CA LEU A 14 -0.24 10.02 5.15
C LEU A 14 0.16 10.79 3.87
N ASN A 15 1.36 11.35 3.82
CA ASN A 15 1.86 12.01 2.60
C ASN A 15 2.02 11.03 1.42
N LEU A 16 2.54 9.82 1.66
CA LEU A 16 2.66 8.79 0.62
C LEU A 16 1.28 8.37 0.09
N ARG A 17 0.29 8.26 0.97
CA ARG A 17 -1.11 7.96 0.61
C ARG A 17 -1.69 9.06 -0.28
N THR A 18 -1.55 10.32 0.10
CA THR A 18 -2.01 11.46 -0.72
C THR A 18 -1.32 11.51 -2.08
N GLN A 19 -0.01 11.23 -2.15
CA GLN A 19 0.71 11.17 -3.42
C GLN A 19 0.19 10.04 -4.32
N TRP A 20 -0.07 8.87 -3.76
CA TRP A 20 -0.62 7.75 -4.50
C TRP A 20 -2.03 8.08 -5.04
N GLU A 21 -2.91 8.63 -4.19
CA GLU A 21 -4.27 9.05 -4.54
C GLU A 21 -4.26 10.06 -5.69
N ALA A 22 -3.35 11.04 -5.63
CA ALA A 22 -3.19 12.04 -6.68
C ALA A 22 -2.87 11.38 -8.04
N ILE A 23 -1.95 10.42 -8.08
CA ILE A 23 -1.58 9.74 -9.34
C ILE A 23 -2.76 8.93 -9.89
N VAL A 24 -3.37 8.07 -9.06
CA VAL A 24 -4.43 7.16 -9.54
C VAL A 24 -5.68 7.93 -9.99
N TYR A 25 -6.00 9.03 -9.30
CA TYR A 25 -7.11 9.91 -9.65
C TYR A 25 -6.84 10.71 -10.93
N GLN A 26 -5.72 11.43 -11.00
CA GLN A 26 -5.39 12.28 -12.16
C GLN A 26 -5.20 11.48 -13.45
N LYS A 27 -4.67 10.27 -13.35
CA LYS A 27 -4.41 9.40 -14.51
C LYS A 27 -5.58 8.45 -14.80
N ASN A 28 -6.71 8.61 -14.11
CA ASN A 28 -7.96 7.88 -14.29
C ASN A 28 -7.74 6.36 -14.38
N TYR A 29 -7.10 5.79 -13.36
CA TYR A 29 -6.78 4.36 -13.35
C TYR A 29 -8.05 3.51 -13.26
N SER A 30 -8.07 2.39 -13.97
CA SER A 30 -9.20 1.46 -13.96
C SER A 30 -9.15 0.64 -12.68
N MET A 31 -9.90 1.08 -11.67
CA MET A 31 -9.89 0.53 -10.31
C MET A 31 -11.28 0.66 -9.66
N PRO A 32 -11.66 -0.23 -8.72
CA PRO A 32 -12.93 -0.13 -8.01
C PRO A 32 -13.02 1.10 -7.08
N SER A 33 -11.91 1.50 -6.46
CA SER A 33 -11.79 2.70 -5.65
C SER A 33 -10.42 3.35 -5.87
N CYS A 34 -10.37 4.68 -5.75
CA CYS A 34 -9.13 5.47 -5.71
C CYS A 34 -8.70 5.81 -4.27
N ASP A 35 -9.37 5.27 -3.27
CA ASP A 35 -9.01 5.46 -1.86
C ASP A 35 -7.73 4.70 -1.54
N SER A 36 -6.87 5.29 -0.69
CA SER A 36 -5.61 4.65 -0.30
C SER A 36 -5.76 3.59 0.81
N ASP A 37 -6.96 3.12 1.13
CA ASP A 37 -7.14 2.11 2.18
C ASP A 37 -6.30 0.84 1.90
N VAL A 38 -5.97 0.08 2.95
CA VAL A 38 -5.05 -1.07 2.83
C VAL A 38 -5.54 -2.07 1.78
N ARG A 39 -6.86 -2.33 1.71
CA ARG A 39 -7.43 -3.28 0.76
C ARG A 39 -7.34 -2.75 -0.68
N SER A 40 -7.58 -1.47 -0.90
CA SER A 40 -7.43 -0.83 -2.21
C SER A 40 -5.97 -0.86 -2.68
N LEU A 41 -5.01 -0.63 -1.80
CA LEU A 41 -3.57 -0.76 -2.09
C LEU A 41 -3.17 -2.21 -2.43
N GLU A 42 -3.65 -3.19 -1.65
CA GLU A 42 -3.42 -4.63 -1.93
C GLU A 42 -3.97 -5.03 -3.30
N ASN A 43 -5.21 -4.62 -3.61
CA ASN A 43 -5.84 -4.85 -4.90
C ASN A 43 -5.06 -4.19 -6.04
N PHE A 44 -4.58 -2.97 -5.84
CA PHE A 44 -3.77 -2.27 -6.83
C PHE A 44 -2.45 -2.98 -7.12
N VAL A 45 -1.74 -3.44 -6.08
CA VAL A 45 -0.49 -4.20 -6.25
C VAL A 45 -0.74 -5.53 -6.96
N LYS A 46 -1.82 -6.24 -6.60
CA LYS A 46 -2.16 -7.54 -7.18
C LYS A 46 -2.62 -7.44 -8.64
N ASP A 47 -3.60 -6.58 -8.92
CA ASP A 47 -4.34 -6.60 -10.17
C ASP A 47 -4.21 -5.30 -11.00
N GLY A 48 -3.69 -4.22 -10.41
CA GLY A 48 -3.59 -2.91 -11.08
C GLY A 48 -2.77 -2.94 -12.38
N HIS A 49 -1.80 -3.85 -12.49
CA HIS A 49 -0.98 -4.02 -13.69
C HIS A 49 -1.77 -4.51 -14.92
N LYS A 50 -2.92 -5.17 -14.73
CA LYS A 50 -3.70 -5.74 -15.84
C LYS A 50 -4.24 -4.66 -16.77
N SER A 51 -4.67 -3.54 -16.21
CA SER A 51 -5.32 -2.45 -16.97
C SER A 51 -4.51 -1.15 -16.99
N ASN A 52 -3.55 -0.98 -16.08
CA ASN A 52 -2.90 0.32 -15.86
C ASN A 52 -1.39 0.32 -16.11
N ARG A 53 -0.73 -0.82 -16.40
CA ARG A 53 0.75 -0.89 -16.51
C ARG A 53 1.39 0.03 -17.55
N PHE A 54 0.63 0.41 -18.58
CA PHE A 54 1.10 1.29 -19.65
C PHE A 54 0.71 2.77 -19.44
N LYS A 55 -0.05 3.06 -18.38
CA LYS A 55 -0.40 4.45 -18.04
C LYS A 55 0.80 5.13 -17.40
N GLU A 56 0.95 6.41 -17.71
CA GLU A 56 1.94 7.27 -17.09
C GLU A 56 1.78 7.27 -15.56
N GLY A 57 2.90 7.28 -14.84
CA GLY A 57 2.91 7.25 -13.37
C GLY A 57 2.70 5.86 -12.76
N PHE A 58 2.49 4.79 -13.54
CA PHE A 58 2.12 3.49 -12.96
C PHE A 58 3.25 2.89 -12.13
N SER A 59 4.48 2.99 -12.63
CA SER A 59 5.67 2.53 -11.89
C SER A 59 5.83 3.26 -10.55
N GLU A 60 5.57 4.57 -10.55
CA GLU A 60 5.63 5.41 -9.35
C GLU A 60 4.52 5.04 -8.36
N ALA A 61 3.27 4.97 -8.81
CA ALA A 61 2.14 4.54 -8.00
C ALA A 61 2.36 3.12 -7.41
N MET A 62 2.94 2.20 -8.19
CA MET A 62 3.29 0.86 -7.72
C MET A 62 4.38 0.89 -6.64
N SER A 63 5.38 1.76 -6.79
CA SER A 63 6.41 1.96 -5.77
C SER A 63 5.82 2.52 -4.46
N LEU A 64 4.96 3.53 -4.56
CA LEU A 64 4.29 4.14 -3.41
C LEU A 64 3.40 3.12 -2.69
N ALA A 65 2.57 2.37 -3.43
CA ALA A 65 1.69 1.37 -2.84
C ALA A 65 2.46 0.31 -2.04
N LYS A 66 3.57 -0.20 -2.60
CA LYS A 66 4.43 -1.16 -1.91
C LYS A 66 5.07 -0.59 -0.65
N LYS A 67 5.59 0.65 -0.70
CA LYS A 67 6.15 1.33 0.48
C LYS A 67 5.12 1.50 1.59
N ILE A 68 3.89 1.88 1.23
CA ILE A 68 2.80 2.03 2.19
C ILE A 68 2.48 0.67 2.83
N LEU A 69 2.30 -0.40 2.04
CA LEU A 69 2.01 -1.73 2.58
C LEU A 69 3.13 -2.28 3.46
N GLU A 70 4.39 -2.11 3.06
CA GLU A 70 5.56 -2.50 3.86
C GLU A 70 5.59 -1.79 5.22
N SER A 71 5.13 -0.53 5.29
CA SER A 71 5.04 0.17 6.57
C SER A 71 4.06 -0.49 7.54
N TYR A 72 2.94 -1.03 7.03
CA TYR A 72 1.96 -1.77 7.84
C TYR A 72 2.44 -3.17 8.24
N GLU A 73 3.12 -3.89 7.36
CA GLU A 73 3.67 -5.21 7.68
C GLU A 73 4.77 -5.14 8.75
N ASN A 74 5.48 -4.01 8.82
CA ASN A 74 6.46 -3.71 9.86
C ASN A 74 5.84 -3.16 11.15
N GLU A 75 4.55 -2.78 11.13
CA GLU A 75 3.72 -2.60 12.32
C GLU A 75 3.19 -3.95 12.82
N LYS A 76 4.08 -4.94 13.01
CA LYS A 76 3.78 -6.08 13.91
C LYS A 76 3.71 -5.55 15.33
N THR A 77 2.58 -4.95 15.66
CA THR A 77 2.22 -4.62 17.04
C THR A 77 2.28 -5.90 17.86
N ASN A 78 3.27 -5.98 18.74
CA ASN A 78 3.19 -6.82 19.92
C ASN A 78 2.20 -6.16 20.90
N LEU A 79 0.93 -6.13 20.51
CA LEU A 79 -0.19 -5.76 21.38
C LEU A 79 -0.66 -7.06 22.01
N SER A 80 -0.34 -7.26 23.29
CA SER A 80 -0.70 -8.49 24.03
C SER A 80 -2.20 -8.83 23.97
N SER A 81 -3.07 -7.85 23.70
CA SER A 81 -4.52 -7.99 23.62
C SER A 81 -5.10 -8.18 22.20
N LEU A 82 -4.32 -8.00 21.13
CA LEU A 82 -4.81 -8.12 19.75
C LEU A 82 -4.07 -9.25 19.02
N HIS A 83 -4.44 -10.49 19.37
CA HIS A 83 -4.08 -11.67 18.59
C HIS A 83 -4.89 -11.65 17.28
N ARG A 84 -4.29 -11.15 16.19
CA ARG A 84 -4.81 -11.50 14.85
C ARG A 84 -4.45 -12.97 14.65
N LYS A 85 -5.35 -13.87 15.07
CA LYS A 85 -5.20 -15.32 14.87
C LYS A 85 -5.07 -15.52 13.36
N ALA A 86 -3.90 -15.99 12.91
CA ALA A 86 -3.75 -16.43 11.53
C ALA A 86 -4.86 -17.47 11.30
N LEU A 87 -5.70 -17.23 10.29
CA LEU A 87 -6.66 -18.24 9.84
C LEU A 87 -5.84 -19.40 9.30
N GLU A 88 -5.62 -20.41 10.13
CA GLU A 88 -5.25 -21.74 9.66
C GLU A 88 -6.46 -22.25 8.88
N THR A 89 -6.40 -22.11 7.56
CA THR A 89 -7.28 -22.83 6.65
C THR A 89 -7.04 -24.33 6.83
N LEU A 90 -8.09 -25.02 7.29
CA LEU A 90 -8.23 -26.48 7.35
C LEU A 90 -8.16 -27.12 5.97
#